data_AF-A0A8C7N237-F1
#
_entry.id   AF-A0A8C7N237-F1
#
_cell.length_a   1.000
_cell.length_b   1.000
_cell.length_c   1.000
_cell.angle_alpha   90.00
_cell.angle_beta   90.00
_cell.angle_gamma   90.00
#
_symmetry.space_group_name_H-M   'P 1'
#
loop_
_entity.id
_entity.type
_entity.pdbx_description
1 polymer ?
#
loop_
_entity_poly.entity_id
_entity_poly.type
_entity_poly.pdbx_seq_one_letter_code
_entity_poly.pdbx_strand_id
1 'polypeptide(L)'
;MPGSEFESLEKILETHIPDEELKEVKLILFGKETKKFDLPACEVEAALERDFELHGPPRNVLIQNRIVLPTDAPVLVQVREIGEMVDVAAMCGVNIVSFQGCLYISVFCDVYKV
;
A
#
# COMPACT_ATOMS: atom_id res chain seq x y z
N MET A 1 -7.47 16.51 -21.49
CA MET A 1 -7.06 15.16 -21.92
C MET A 1 -7.08 14.28 -20.69
N PRO A 2 -7.71 13.11 -20.69
CA PRO A 2 -7.71 12.21 -19.54
C PRO A 2 -6.25 11.83 -19.25
N GLY A 3 -5.87 11.95 -17.98
CA GLY A 3 -4.49 11.88 -17.52
C GLY A 3 -3.81 10.60 -17.95
N SER A 4 -2.57 10.72 -18.39
CA SER A 4 -1.62 9.61 -18.32
C SER A 4 -1.76 8.96 -16.95
N GLU A 5 -2.10 7.67 -16.91
CA GLU A 5 -2.14 6.88 -15.69
C GLU A 5 -0.76 6.95 -15.05
N PHE A 6 -0.63 7.81 -14.05
CA PHE A 6 0.58 7.95 -13.28
C PHE A 6 0.57 6.86 -12.22
N GLU A 7 1.39 5.83 -12.43
CA GLU A 7 1.45 4.69 -11.51
C GLU A 7 2.09 5.08 -10.17
N SER A 8 3.18 5.84 -10.20
CA SER A 8 3.85 6.34 -8.99
C SER A 8 4.71 7.56 -9.32
N LEU A 9 4.76 8.53 -8.39
CA LEU A 9 5.60 9.73 -8.51
C LEU A 9 7.08 9.35 -8.67
N GLU A 10 7.53 8.32 -7.96
CA GLU A 10 8.91 7.83 -7.99
C GLU A 10 9.31 7.29 -9.37
N LYS A 11 8.45 6.46 -10.00
CA LYS A 11 8.68 5.93 -11.36
C LYS A 11 8.79 7.03 -12.41
N ILE A 12 8.00 8.09 -12.28
CA ILE A 12 8.03 9.23 -13.21
C ILE A 12 9.33 10.00 -13.07
N LEU A 13 9.74 10.28 -11.83
CA LEU A 13 11.00 10.97 -11.53
C LEU A 13 12.18 10.18 -12.11
N GLU A 14 12.21 8.86 -11.93
CA GLU A 14 13.26 7.98 -12.45
C GLU A 14 13.28 7.90 -13.99
N THR A 15 12.14 8.02 -14.65
CA THR A 15 12.06 7.92 -16.11
C THR A 15 12.47 9.23 -16.82
N HIS A 16 12.27 10.38 -16.17
CA HIS A 16 12.36 11.68 -16.85
C HIS A 16 13.52 12.57 -16.37
N ILE A 17 14.13 12.29 -15.21
CA ILE A 17 15.19 13.14 -14.63
C ILE A 17 16.52 12.38 -14.66
N PRO A 18 17.62 13.00 -15.12
CA PRO A 18 18.94 12.38 -15.09
C PRO A 18 19.41 12.10 -13.64
N ASP A 19 20.20 11.04 -13.46
CA ASP A 19 20.60 10.53 -12.13
C ASP A 19 21.28 11.57 -11.21
N GLU A 20 21.98 12.54 -11.80
CA GLU A 20 22.65 13.61 -11.06
C GLU A 20 21.64 14.57 -10.39
N GLU A 21 20.61 14.98 -11.12
CA GLU A 21 19.55 15.87 -10.61
C GLU A 21 18.52 15.10 -9.78
N LEU A 22 18.29 13.83 -10.10
CA LEU A 22 17.33 12.98 -9.42
C LEU A 22 17.63 12.83 -7.92
N LYS A 23 18.91 12.76 -7.54
CA LYS A 23 19.33 12.73 -6.13
C LYS A 23 18.95 14.01 -5.40
N GLU A 24 19.16 15.16 -6.01
CA GLU A 24 18.78 16.45 -5.42
C GLU A 24 17.26 16.58 -5.31
N VAL A 25 16.52 16.18 -6.36
CA VAL A 25 15.06 16.19 -6.36
C VAL A 25 14.49 15.26 -5.29
N LYS A 26 15.01 14.03 -5.17
CA LYS A 26 14.61 13.10 -4.10
C LYS A 26 14.95 13.64 -2.72
N LEU A 27 16.12 14.30 -2.57
CA LEU A 27 16.52 14.94 -1.31
C LEU A 27 15.56 16.07 -0.90
N ILE A 28 15.09 16.87 -1.86
CA ILE A 28 14.15 17.98 -1.59
C ILE A 28 12.75 17.45 -1.27
N LEU A 29 12.27 16.44 -2.02
CA LEU A 29 10.90 15.93 -1.88
C LEU A 29 10.73 14.97 -0.69
N PHE A 30 11.63 14.00 -0.55
CA PHE A 30 11.55 12.93 0.43
C PHE A 30 12.50 13.13 1.62
N GLY A 31 13.45 14.06 1.51
CA GLY A 31 14.50 14.22 2.50
C GLY A 31 15.64 13.22 2.28
N LYS A 32 16.34 12.86 3.37
CA LYS A 32 17.50 11.97 3.30
C LYS A 32 17.10 10.58 2.78
N GLU A 33 17.90 10.02 1.87
CA GLU A 33 17.71 8.66 1.38
C GLU A 33 17.58 7.66 2.54
N THR A 34 16.46 6.95 2.55
CA THR A 34 16.18 5.87 3.50
C THR A 34 16.85 4.61 3.00
N LYS A 35 17.40 3.80 3.93
CA LYS A 35 17.95 2.49 3.57
C LYS A 35 16.82 1.63 3.02
N LYS A 36 17.00 1.12 1.79
CA LYS A 36 16.14 0.07 1.24
C LYS A 36 16.21 -1.13 2.18
N PHE A 37 15.05 -1.67 2.52
CA PHE A 37 14.93 -2.83 3.39
C PHE A 37 14.74 -4.06 2.52
N ASP A 38 15.65 -5.03 2.64
CA ASP A 38 15.57 -6.28 1.89
C ASP A 38 14.56 -7.20 2.58
N LEU A 39 13.41 -7.38 1.94
CA LEU A 39 12.40 -8.34 2.36
C LEU A 39 12.78 -9.74 1.88
N PRO A 40 12.62 -10.78 2.71
CA PRO A 40 12.71 -12.18 2.30
C PRO A 40 11.89 -12.49 1.04
N ALA A 41 12.48 -13.22 0.10
CA ALA A 41 11.83 -13.55 -1.18
C ALA A 41 10.46 -14.23 -1.00
N CYS A 42 10.32 -15.08 0.03
CA CYS A 42 9.07 -15.77 0.35
C CYS A 42 7.92 -14.81 0.70
N GLU A 43 8.22 -13.65 1.27
CA GLU A 43 7.23 -12.65 1.68
C GLU A 43 6.80 -11.78 0.50
N VAL A 44 7.74 -11.50 -0.40
CA VAL A 44 7.47 -10.79 -1.66
C VAL A 44 6.65 -11.67 -2.60
N GLU A 45 6.96 -12.97 -2.70
CA GLU A 45 6.16 -13.93 -3.47
C GLU A 45 4.75 -14.06 -2.92
N ALA A 46 4.58 -14.16 -1.59
CA ALA A 46 3.25 -14.24 -0.97
C ALA A 46 2.41 -12.96 -1.19
N ALA A 47 3.05 -11.79 -1.28
CA ALA A 47 2.40 -10.53 -1.60
C ALA A 47 2.00 -10.46 -3.09
N LEU A 48 2.88 -10.92 -3.98
CA LEU A 48 2.63 -11.02 -5.43
C LEU A 48 1.48 -12.00 -5.74
N GLU A 49 1.43 -13.16 -5.09
CA GLU A 49 0.34 -14.13 -5.27
C GLU A 49 -1.04 -13.58 -4.87
N ARG A 50 -1.07 -12.56 -4.00
CA ARG A 50 -2.28 -11.96 -3.45
C ARG A 50 -2.53 -10.54 -3.98
N ASP A 51 -1.86 -10.15 -5.06
CA ASP A 51 -2.03 -8.87 -5.76
C ASP A 51 -1.84 -7.61 -4.89
N PHE A 52 -0.92 -7.63 -3.93
CA PHE A 52 -0.54 -6.43 -3.18
C PHE A 52 0.97 -6.21 -3.09
N GLU A 53 1.35 -4.95 -2.89
CA GLU A 53 2.74 -4.54 -2.81
C GLU A 53 3.20 -4.46 -1.35
N LEU A 54 4.31 -5.10 -1.02
CA LEU A 54 4.86 -5.12 0.33
C LEU A 54 6.05 -4.17 0.43
N HIS A 55 5.92 -3.13 1.26
CA HIS A 55 6.96 -2.13 1.49
C HIS A 55 7.12 -1.83 2.99
N GLY A 56 8.37 -1.82 3.46
CA GLY A 56 8.73 -1.26 4.77
C GLY A 56 9.46 -2.22 5.71
N PRO A 57 9.95 -1.70 6.85
CA PRO A 57 10.63 -2.50 7.85
C PRO A 57 9.65 -3.40 8.62
N PRO A 58 10.10 -4.56 9.11
CA PRO A 58 9.27 -5.62 9.66
C PRO A 58 8.67 -5.28 11.03
N ARG A 59 8.79 -4.05 11.54
CA ARG A 59 8.27 -3.71 12.88
C ARG A 59 6.88 -3.08 12.83
N ASN A 60 6.63 -2.26 11.80
CA ASN A 60 5.38 -1.54 11.63
C ASN A 60 4.99 -1.60 10.15
N VAL A 61 3.88 -2.27 9.84
CA VAL A 61 3.32 -2.30 8.48
C VAL A 61 2.02 -1.51 8.44
N LEU A 62 1.87 -0.71 7.38
CA LEU A 62 0.64 -0.01 7.07
C LEU A 62 -0.08 -0.78 5.96
N ILE A 63 -1.29 -1.25 6.24
CA ILE A 63 -2.15 -1.87 5.24
C ILE A 63 -2.99 -0.76 4.58
N GLN A 64 -2.73 -0.55 3.29
CA GLN A 64 -3.55 0.25 2.40
C GLN A 64 -4.30 -0.69 1.45
N ASN A 65 -5.63 -0.60 1.43
CA ASN A 65 -6.46 -1.43 0.57
C ASN A 65 -7.52 -0.58 -0.13
N ARG A 66 -7.87 -0.98 -1.35
CA ARG A 66 -9.02 -0.45 -2.09
C ARG A 66 -10.23 -1.36 -1.84
N ILE A 67 -11.42 -0.78 -1.76
CA ILE A 67 -12.65 -1.57 -1.73
C ILE A 67 -12.83 -2.28 -3.07
N VAL A 68 -12.61 -3.60 -3.08
CA VAL A 68 -12.68 -4.46 -4.29
C VAL A 68 -14.13 -4.84 -4.61
N LEU A 69 -14.95 -5.07 -3.58
CA LEU A 69 -16.33 -5.49 -3.72
C LEU A 69 -17.30 -4.30 -3.71
N PRO A 70 -18.50 -4.43 -4.32
CA PRO A 70 -19.52 -3.38 -4.22
C PRO A 70 -19.83 -3.05 -2.76
N THR A 71 -20.22 -1.81 -2.49
CA THR A 71 -20.49 -1.32 -1.14
C THR A 71 -21.65 -2.04 -0.45
N ASP A 72 -22.52 -2.69 -1.22
CA ASP A 72 -23.62 -3.54 -0.75
C ASP A 72 -23.22 -4.99 -0.43
N ALA A 73 -21.96 -5.36 -0.65
CA ALA A 73 -21.48 -6.71 -0.35
C ALA A 73 -21.43 -6.94 1.18
N PRO A 74 -21.57 -8.21 1.65
CA PRO A 74 -21.52 -8.49 3.07
C PRO A 74 -20.18 -8.07 3.69
N VAL A 75 -20.24 -7.34 4.81
CA VAL A 75 -19.07 -6.87 5.57
C VAL A 75 -18.10 -8.00 5.89
N LEU A 76 -18.63 -9.20 6.12
CA LEU A 76 -17.86 -10.40 6.44
C LEU A 76 -16.87 -10.78 5.33
N VAL A 77 -17.19 -10.49 4.06
CA VAL A 77 -16.27 -10.74 2.94
C VAL A 77 -15.17 -9.68 2.90
N GLN A 78 -15.50 -8.42 3.18
CA GLN A 78 -14.52 -7.33 3.25
C GLN A 78 -13.51 -7.51 4.40
N VAL A 79 -13.97 -8.06 5.54
CA VAL A 79 -13.09 -8.37 6.68
C VAL A 79 -12.13 -9.52 6.37
N ARG A 80 -12.56 -10.51 5.56
CA ARG A 80 -11.71 -11.65 5.19
C ARG A 80 -10.50 -11.22 4.36
N GLU A 81 -10.70 -10.34 3.38
CA GLU A 81 -9.62 -9.78 2.56
C GLU A 81 -8.55 -9.09 3.41
N ILE A 82 -8.99 -8.28 4.39
CA ILE A 82 -8.07 -7.61 5.33
C ILE A 82 -7.33 -8.64 6.20
N GLY A 83 -8.03 -9.70 6.64
CA GLY A 83 -7.42 -10.80 7.38
C GLY A 83 -6.29 -11.46 6.62
N GLU A 84 -6.46 -11.68 5.31
CA GLU A 84 -5.42 -12.26 4.46
C GLU A 84 -4.18 -11.37 4.33
N MET A 85 -4.35 -10.05 4.28
CA MET A 85 -3.22 -9.10 4.32
C MET A 85 -2.50 -9.11 5.68
N VAL A 86 -3.25 -9.24 6.78
CA VAL A 86 -2.70 -9.35 8.13
C VAL A 86 -1.92 -10.66 8.31
N ASP A 87 -2.37 -11.76 7.72
CA ASP A 87 -1.67 -13.04 7.76
C ASP A 87 -0.28 -12.94 7.10
N VAL A 88 -0.18 -12.26 5.96
CA VAL A 88 1.11 -12.04 5.31
C VAL A 88 1.98 -11.11 6.14
N ALA A 89 1.43 -10.03 6.72
CA ALA A 89 2.17 -9.19 7.65
C ALA A 89 2.70 -9.98 8.86
N ALA A 90 1.92 -10.94 9.37
CA ALA A 90 2.35 -11.82 10.45
C ALA A 90 3.49 -12.77 10.02
N MET A 91 3.45 -13.30 8.80
CA MET A 91 4.55 -14.10 8.23
C MET A 91 5.85 -13.29 8.13
N CYS A 92 5.74 -11.98 7.82
CA CYS A 92 6.87 -11.06 7.77
C CYS A 92 7.44 -10.66 9.15
N GLY A 93 6.92 -11.25 10.24
CA GLY A 93 7.39 -10.98 11.61
C GLY A 93 6.95 -9.64 12.16
N VAL A 94 5.85 -9.07 11.65
CA VAL A 94 5.38 -7.73 12.03
C VAL A 94 4.77 -7.70 13.43
N ASN A 95 5.26 -6.76 14.25
CA ASN A 95 4.76 -6.55 15.61
C ASN A 95 3.49 -5.70 15.66
N ILE A 96 3.39 -4.68 14.79
CA ILE A 96 2.29 -3.71 14.78
C ILE A 96 1.77 -3.55 13.35
N VAL A 97 0.47 -3.78 13.19
CA VAL A 97 -0.25 -3.54 11.93
C VAL A 97 -1.13 -2.31 12.10
N SER A 98 -0.95 -1.33 11.22
CA SER A 98 -1.76 -0.12 11.15
C SER A 98 -2.61 -0.13 9.90
N PHE A 99 -3.81 0.43 10.00
CA PHE A 99 -4.80 0.40 8.93
C PHE A 99 -5.07 1.81 8.41
N GLN A 100 -5.35 1.91 7.11
CA GLN A 100 -5.90 3.13 6.51
C GLN A 100 -7.14 3.61 7.28
N GLY A 101 -7.32 4.93 7.39
CA GLY A 101 -8.53 5.49 7.99
C GLY A 101 -9.77 5.00 7.25
N CYS A 102 -10.84 4.73 8.00
CA CYS A 102 -12.16 4.47 7.41
C CYS A 102 -12.27 3.19 6.53
N LEU A 103 -11.49 2.14 6.80
CA LEU A 103 -11.54 0.87 6.04
C LEU A 103 -12.94 0.20 5.95
N TYR A 104 -13.85 0.51 6.86
CA TYR A 104 -15.23 -0.01 6.86
C TYR A 104 -16.28 1.06 6.51
N ILE A 105 -15.87 2.29 6.14
CA ILE A 105 -16.79 3.46 6.12
C ILE A 105 -17.68 3.55 4.88
N SER A 106 -17.41 2.79 3.83
CA SER A 106 -18.33 2.77 2.66
C SER A 106 -19.74 2.40 3.08
N VAL A 107 -19.87 1.58 4.14
CA VAL A 107 -21.13 1.24 4.79
C VAL A 107 -21.75 2.46 5.51
N PHE A 108 -20.96 3.39 6.02
CA PHE A 108 -21.45 4.51 6.83
C PHE A 108 -21.92 5.71 5.98
N CYS A 109 -21.25 6.00 4.86
CA CYS A 109 -21.66 7.12 4.00
C CYS A 109 -22.96 6.85 3.22
N ASP A 110 -23.30 5.59 2.93
CA ASP A 110 -24.60 5.25 2.31
C ASP A 110 -25.76 5.25 3.32
N VAL A 111 -25.51 4.96 4.60
CA VAL A 111 -26.54 5.02 5.67
C VAL A 111 -26.99 6.46 5.95
N TYR A 112 -26.15 7.46 5.70
CA TYR A 112 -26.51 8.89 5.84
C TYR A 112 -26.99 9.55 4.52
N LYS A 113 -27.26 8.76 3.48
CA LYS A 113 -27.90 9.20 2.23
C LYS A 113 -29.42 9.00 2.21
N VAL A 114 -30.07 8.96 3.38
CA VAL A 114 -31.54 8.96 3.53
C VAL A 114 -32.03 10.34 3.93
#